data_AF-A0A7C5Y7H4-F1
#
_entry.id   AF-A0A7C5Y7H4-F1
#
_cell.length_a   1.000
_cell.length_b   1.000
_cell.length_c   1.000
_cell.angle_alpha   90.00
_cell.angle_beta   90.00
_cell.angle_gamma   90.00
#
_symmetry.space_group_name_H-M   'P 1'
#
loop_
_entity.id
_entity.type
_entity.pdbx_description
1 polymer ?
#
loop_
_entity_poly.entity_id
_entity_poly.type
_entity_poly.pdbx_seq_one_letter_code
_entity_poly.pdbx_strand_id
1 'polypeptide(L)' 'MKLVQRVLVMDQGKLIFEGAPEDVAQSDLVIKAYLGTSQVV' A
#
# COMPACT_ATOMS: atom_id res chain seq x y z
N MET A 1 -9.31 -12.45 -6.77
CA MET A 1 -9.81 -12.81 -5.42
C MET A 1 -9.01 -11.99 -4.41
N LYS A 2 -9.64 -11.10 -3.63
CA LYS A 2 -8.94 -10.37 -2.56
C LYS A 2 -9.12 -11.15 -1.26
N LEU A 3 -8.01 -11.53 -0.62
CA LEU A 3 -8.00 -12.39 0.57
C LEU A 3 -8.33 -11.64 1.87
N VAL A 4 -8.29 -10.31 1.82
CA VAL A 4 -8.43 -9.45 3.00
C VAL A 4 -9.36 -8.27 2.69
N GLN A 5 -9.95 -7.69 3.74
CA GLN A 5 -10.88 -6.56 3.67
C GLN A 5 -10.23 -5.23 4.06
N ARG A 6 -9.10 -5.29 4.76
CA ARG A 6 -8.38 -4.13 5.29
C ARG A 6 -6.87 -4.37 5.20
N VAL A 7 -6.13 -3.33 4.85
CA VAL A 7 -4.67 -3.30 4.78
C VAL A 7 -4.17 -2.17 5.67
N LEU A 8 -3.12 -2.45 6.44
CA LEU A 8 -2.33 -1.46 7.15
C LEU A 8 -0.90 -1.56 6.62
N VAL A 9 -0.30 -0.42 6.29
CA VAL A 9 1.12 -0.37 5.90
C VAL A 9 1.85 0.48 6.92
N MET A 10 2.91 -0.08 7.49
CA MET A 10 3.79 0.61 8.42
C MET A 10 5.16 0.78 7.82
N ASP A 11 5.75 1.97 7.94
CA ASP A 11 7.15 2.24 7.62
C ASP A 11 7.83 2.91 8.82
N GLN A 12 9.02 2.43 9.19
CA GLN A 12 9.81 2.93 10.32
C GLN A 12 9.00 3.17 11.62
N GLY A 13 8.13 2.22 11.96
CA GLY A 13 7.29 2.28 13.17
C GLY A 13 6.09 3.25 13.08
N LYS A 14 5.82 3.83 11.91
CA LYS A 14 4.67 4.72 11.67
C LYS A 14 3.69 4.08 10.72
N LEU A 15 2.39 4.24 10.98
CA LEU A 15 1.33 3.87 10.05
C LEU A 15 1.29 4.88 8.90
N ILE A 16 1.50 4.42 7.67
CA ILE A 16 1.53 5.26 6.46
C ILE A 16 0.34 5.03 5.54
N PHE A 17 -0.43 3.95 5.75
CA PHE A 17 -1.68 3.70 5.05
C PHE A 17 -2.59 2.79 5.89
N GLU A 18 -3.90 3.07 5.84
CA GLU A 18 -4.96 2.20 6.33
C GLU A 18 -6.16 2.31 5.38
N GLY A 19 -6.65 1.18 4.88
CA GLY A 19 -7.79 1.20 3.95
C GLY A 19 -8.08 -0.15 3.30
N ALA A 20 -8.88 -0.13 2.24
CA ALA A 20 -9.19 -1.33 1.48
C ALA A 20 -8.01 -1.72 0.56
N PRO A 21 -7.87 -3.00 0.17
CA PRO A 21 -6.76 -3.44 -0.67
C PRO A 21 -6.68 -2.80 -2.06
N GLU A 22 -7.79 -2.26 -2.57
CA GLU A 22 -7.84 -1.48 -3.81
C GLU A 22 -7.07 -0.16 -3.72
N ASP A 23 -7.06 0.45 -2.54
CA ASP A 23 -6.60 1.82 -2.39
C ASP A 23 -5.09 1.89 -2.08
N VAL A 24 -4.52 0.80 -1.52
CA VAL A 24 -3.12 0.77 -1.07
C VAL A 24 -2.12 0.99 -2.21
N ALA A 25 -2.43 0.46 -3.40
CA ALA A 25 -1.58 0.58 -4.58
C ALA A 25 -1.59 1.99 -5.19
N GLN A 26 -2.54 2.84 -4.79
CA GLN A 26 -2.64 4.25 -5.21
C GLN A 26 -2.05 5.21 -4.18
N SER A 27 -1.61 4.72 -3.01
CA SER A 27 -1.03 5.56 -1.97
C SER A 27 0.40 5.97 -2.34
N ASP A 28 0.61 7.26 -2.60
CA ASP A 28 1.94 7.83 -2.90
C ASP A 28 2.99 7.48 -1.84
N LEU A 29 2.59 7.43 -0.56
CA LEU A 29 3.49 7.08 0.55
C LEU A 29 3.90 5.60 0.46
N VAL A 30 2.95 4.72 0.18
CA VAL A 30 3.22 3.27 0.04
C VAL A 30 4.04 2.98 -1.20
N ILE A 31 3.75 3.66 -2.31
CA ILE A 31 4.52 3.51 -3.55
C ILE A 31 5.99 3.87 -3.31
N LYS A 32 6.25 5.03 -2.68
CA LYS A 32 7.61 5.48 -2.39
C LYS A 32 8.36 4.57 -1.41
N ALA A 33 7.66 4.02 -0.42
CA ALA A 33 8.28 3.19 0.62
C ALA A 33 8.51 1.72 0.18
N TYR A 34 7.61 1.14 -0.63
CA TYR A 34 7.58 -0.31 -0.86
C TYR A 34 7.47 -0.76 -2.32
N LEU A 35 6.67 -0.06 -3.15
CA LEU A 35 6.31 -0.59 -4.48
C LEU A 35 7.23 -0.10 -5.60
N GLY A 36 7.87 1.07 -5.43
CA GLY A 36 8.61 1.72 -6.50
C GLY A 36 7.74 2.09 -7.70
N THR A 37 8.33 2.57 -8.80
CA THR A 37 7.59 3.02 -10.00
C THR A 37 7.50 1.96 -11.09
N SER A 38 7.83 0.70 -10.81
CA SER A 38 7.71 -0.38 -11.79
C SER A 38 6.24 -0.70 -12.03
N GLN A 39 5.66 -0.08 -13.05
CA GLN A 39 4.41 -0.55 -13.63
C GLN A 39 4.66 -1.94 -14.20
N VAL A 40 4.00 -2.96 -13.65
CA VAL A 40 3.86 -4.25 -14.31
C VAL A 40 2.93 -4.01 -15.50
N VAL A 41 3.53 -3.93 -16.70
CA VAL A 41 2.80 -3.96 -17.99
C VAL A 41 2.36 -5.38 -18.26
#